data_AF-A0A7K4IFZ1-F1
#
_entry.id   AF-A0A7K4IFZ1-F1
#
_cell.length_a   1.000
_cell.length_b   1.000
_cell.length_c   1.000
_cell.angle_alpha   90.00
_cell.angle_beta   90.00
_cell.angle_gamma   90.00
#
_symmetry.space_group_name_H-M   'P 1'
#
loop_
_entity.id
_entity.type
_entity.pdbx_description
1 polymer ?
#
loop_
_entity_poly.entity_id
_entity_poly.type
_entity_poly.pdbx_seq_one_letter_code
_entity_poly.pdbx_strand_id
1 'polypeptide(L)'
;MPDDQVHIDGLEEKVEKIAGELRSVRDEMKKLSSIAEMADRFKAMEQDLREVLGHMNPMAQIVTKIEAGVEEIRQDEGISAISEKLDKLTNVFEKLDSRIDKASARQEVGELGKKLDEVVGSVTRIDSAVRQLSEASENDALSKKIDDLQQYVAGLSGIEERFHDLTTTFEETKEIVGIIVRQLDDLERKHNKTLEEVSQALGSVTKMIDSSQVSASTERDAGKKAPARTESTEVPEEPRVFQGPLPSTIDGLMDKLLKMVSPQTEAVKMARALEEIRDQLTSQLQRPTPVLHDFGRIARELKSYPPTATLNDNDIARLNKEIRSWTSKLKEAARS
;
A
#
# COMPACT_ATOMS: atom_id res chain seq x y z
N MET A 1 92.03 -19.86 86.50
CA MET A 1 92.05 -18.43 86.10
C MET A 1 92.69 -18.21 84.71
N PRO A 2 93.77 -18.90 84.27
CA PRO A 2 94.22 -18.83 82.86
C PRO A 2 93.42 -19.71 81.88
N ASP A 3 92.99 -20.90 82.29
CA ASP A 3 92.28 -21.86 81.41
C ASP A 3 90.88 -21.37 81.02
N ASP A 4 90.17 -20.69 81.92
CA ASP A 4 88.82 -20.20 81.64
C ASP A 4 88.81 -19.11 80.55
N GLN A 5 89.86 -18.27 80.48
CA GLN A 5 89.97 -17.22 79.48
C GLN A 5 90.25 -17.80 78.09
N VAL A 6 91.13 -18.80 77.98
CA VAL A 6 91.41 -19.49 76.70
C VAL A 6 90.17 -20.23 76.18
N HIS A 7 89.35 -20.78 77.08
CA HIS A 7 88.08 -21.40 76.71
C HIS A 7 87.03 -20.37 76.25
N ILE A 8 86.96 -19.21 76.89
CA ILE A 8 86.07 -18.11 76.49
C ILE A 8 86.48 -17.56 75.12
N ASP A 9 87.76 -17.28 74.90
CA ASP A 9 88.27 -16.77 73.62
C ASP A 9 88.02 -17.76 72.47
N GLY A 10 88.20 -19.07 72.73
CA GLY A 10 87.89 -20.13 71.74
C GLY A 10 86.39 -20.33 71.50
N LEU A 11 85.53 -19.95 72.46
CA LEU A 11 84.08 -19.89 72.29
C LEU A 11 83.68 -18.66 71.47
N GLU A 12 84.30 -17.51 71.71
CA GLU A 12 84.09 -16.29 70.93
C GLU A 12 84.44 -16.49 69.45
N GLU A 13 85.59 -17.11 69.16
CA GLU A 13 85.99 -17.40 67.78
C GLU A 13 84.99 -18.34 67.06
N LYS A 14 84.50 -19.37 67.77
CA LYS A 14 83.47 -20.28 67.22
C LYS A 14 82.14 -19.56 67.00
N VAL A 15 81.73 -18.70 67.93
CA VAL A 15 80.50 -17.90 67.81
C VAL A 15 80.62 -16.94 66.62
N GLU A 16 81.77 -16.30 66.42
CA GLU A 16 82.01 -15.40 65.29
C GLU A 16 82.03 -16.16 63.96
N LYS A 17 82.65 -17.35 63.92
CA LYS A 17 82.61 -18.23 62.74
C LYS A 17 81.18 -18.67 62.41
N ILE A 18 80.41 -19.12 63.40
CA ILE A 18 79.00 -19.50 63.23
C ILE A 18 78.17 -18.30 62.76
N ALA A 19 78.41 -17.10 63.31
CA ALA A 19 77.73 -15.88 62.88
C ALA A 19 78.05 -15.53 61.42
N GLY A 20 79.30 -15.74 60.98
CA GLY A 20 79.72 -15.60 59.58
C GLY A 20 79.02 -16.60 58.66
N GLU A 21 78.98 -17.87 59.03
CA GLU A 21 78.30 -18.93 58.26
C GLU A 21 76.78 -18.66 58.18
N LEU A 22 76.13 -18.22 59.26
CA LEU A 22 74.72 -17.85 59.26
C LEU A 22 74.42 -16.65 58.35
N ARG A 23 75.32 -15.67 58.25
CA ARG A 23 75.17 -14.55 57.31
C ARG A 23 75.25 -15.06 55.87
N SER A 24 76.21 -15.93 55.57
CA SER A 24 76.33 -16.54 54.24
C SER A 24 75.08 -17.32 53.85
N VAL A 25 74.55 -18.16 54.76
CA VAL A 25 73.31 -18.92 54.54
C VAL A 25 72.11 -18.00 54.32
N ARG A 26 72.02 -16.88 55.05
CA ARG A 26 70.96 -15.89 54.86
C ARG A 26 71.02 -15.25 53.47
N ASP A 27 72.22 -14.93 52.99
CA ASP A 27 72.40 -14.30 51.68
C ASP A 27 72.10 -15.29 50.53
N GLU A 28 72.42 -16.58 50.71
CA GLU A 28 71.99 -17.64 49.80
C GLU A 28 70.47 -17.84 49.82
N MET A 29 69.82 -17.81 50.99
CA MET A 29 68.35 -17.85 51.10
C MET A 29 67.68 -16.68 50.39
N LYS A 30 68.25 -15.47 50.42
CA LYS A 30 67.74 -14.32 49.65
C LYS A 30 67.85 -14.51 48.14
N LYS A 31 68.90 -15.19 47.66
CA LYS A 31 69.02 -15.54 46.24
C LYS A 31 67.96 -16.58 45.84
N LEU A 32 67.73 -17.57 46.70
CA LEU A 32 66.69 -18.58 46.49
C LEU A 32 65.27 -17.97 46.51
N SER A 33 65.00 -16.97 47.35
CA SER A 33 63.70 -16.29 47.33
C SER A 33 63.46 -15.53 46.02
N SER A 34 64.49 -14.93 45.43
CA SER A 34 64.38 -14.30 44.10
C SER A 34 64.12 -15.31 42.97
N ILE A 35 64.67 -16.53 43.08
CA ILE A 35 64.39 -17.63 42.15
C ILE A 35 62.95 -18.12 42.29
N ALA A 36 62.43 -18.20 43.52
CA ALA A 36 61.03 -18.54 43.75
C ALA A 36 60.06 -17.52 43.13
N GLU A 37 60.34 -16.22 43.28
CA GLU A 37 59.59 -15.15 42.61
C GLU A 37 59.65 -15.26 41.08
N MET A 38 60.81 -15.65 40.53
CA MET A 38 60.96 -15.88 39.10
C MET A 38 60.13 -17.08 38.62
N ALA A 39 60.04 -18.16 39.40
CA ALA A 39 59.23 -19.32 39.08
C ALA A 39 57.72 -18.98 39.03
N ASP A 40 57.25 -18.12 39.92
CA ASP A 40 55.86 -17.65 39.90
C ASP A 40 55.59 -16.75 38.68
N ARG A 41 56.55 -15.90 38.30
CA ARG A 41 56.46 -15.13 37.03
C ARG A 41 56.45 -16.02 35.80
N PHE A 42 57.21 -17.12 35.79
CA PHE A 42 57.18 -18.09 34.70
C PHE A 42 55.83 -18.79 34.58
N LYS A 43 55.19 -19.16 35.70
CA LYS A 43 53.83 -19.73 35.68
C LYS A 43 52.80 -18.75 35.14
N ALA A 44 52.89 -17.48 35.53
CA ALA A 44 52.01 -16.44 34.99
C ALA A 44 52.21 -16.27 33.48
N MET A 45 53.46 -16.23 33.01
CA MET A 45 53.78 -16.14 31.59
C MET A 45 53.31 -17.36 30.79
N GLU A 46 53.42 -18.56 31.35
CA GLU A 46 52.90 -19.79 30.72
C GLU A 46 51.38 -19.75 30.58
N GLN A 47 50.67 -19.22 31.59
CA GLN A 47 49.23 -19.03 31.54
C GLN A 47 48.83 -18.02 30.46
N ASP A 48 49.51 -16.86 30.40
CA ASP A 48 49.27 -15.83 29.38
C ASP A 48 49.52 -16.37 27.96
N LEU A 49 50.59 -17.15 27.76
CA LEU A 49 50.88 -17.81 26.49
C LEU A 49 49.79 -18.81 26.08
N ARG A 50 49.23 -19.53 27.05
CA ARG A 50 48.14 -20.48 26.81
C ARG A 50 46.86 -19.77 26.39
N GLU A 51 46.58 -18.61 26.98
CA GLU A 51 45.44 -17.76 26.62
C GLU A 51 45.61 -17.15 25.22
N VAL A 52 46.81 -16.65 24.89
CA VAL A 52 47.14 -16.16 23.53
C VAL A 52 46.99 -17.27 22.48
N LEU A 53 47.49 -18.48 22.76
CA LEU A 53 47.32 -19.64 21.88
C LEU A 53 45.85 -20.04 21.71
N GLY A 54 45.04 -19.92 22.78
CA GLY A 54 43.59 -20.11 22.72
C GLY A 54 42.90 -19.14 21.76
N HIS A 55 43.32 -17.86 21.75
CA HIS A 55 42.79 -16.83 20.85
C HIS A 55 43.33 -16.92 19.41
N MET A 56 44.49 -17.54 19.18
CA MET A 56 45.03 -17.74 17.83
C MET A 56 44.29 -18.83 17.03
N ASN A 57 43.71 -19.83 17.69
CA ASN A 57 43.02 -20.92 16.99
C ASN A 57 41.77 -20.44 16.20
N PRO A 58 40.91 -19.56 16.75
CA PRO A 58 39.88 -18.88 15.96
C PRO A 58 40.42 -18.04 14.80
N MET A 59 41.57 -17.36 14.97
CA MET A 59 42.20 -16.61 13.88
C MET A 59 42.64 -17.51 12.72
N ALA A 60 43.17 -18.71 12.99
CA ALA A 60 43.52 -19.67 11.93
C ALA A 60 42.29 -20.10 11.11
N GLN A 61 41.12 -20.22 11.76
CA GLN A 61 39.86 -20.50 11.08
C GLN A 61 39.33 -19.29 10.28
N ILE A 62 39.59 -18.07 10.76
CA ILE A 62 39.25 -16.84 10.03
C ILE A 62 40.14 -16.71 8.78
N VAL A 63 41.44 -16.97 8.90
CA VAL A 63 42.38 -16.92 7.76
C VAL A 63 41.98 -17.92 6.68
N THR A 64 41.67 -19.17 7.05
CA THR A 64 41.22 -20.19 6.09
C THR A 64 39.88 -19.84 5.43
N LYS A 65 38.93 -19.22 6.15
CA LYS A 65 37.68 -18.72 5.56
C LYS A 65 37.90 -17.52 4.63
N ILE A 66 38.83 -16.63 4.97
CA ILE A 66 39.22 -15.52 4.10
C ILE A 66 39.89 -16.05 2.84
N GLU A 67 40.81 -17.01 2.94
CA GLU A 67 41.45 -17.65 1.79
C GLU A 67 40.43 -18.33 0.88
N ALA A 68 39.46 -19.05 1.44
CA ALA A 68 38.37 -19.65 0.68
C ALA A 68 37.49 -18.60 -0.02
N GLY A 69 37.10 -17.52 0.68
CA GLY A 69 36.31 -16.44 0.10
C GLY A 69 37.08 -15.64 -0.96
N VAL A 70 38.39 -15.44 -0.79
CA VAL A 70 39.26 -14.81 -1.80
C VAL A 70 39.35 -15.67 -3.05
N GLU A 71 39.43 -17.00 -2.92
CA GLU A 71 39.48 -17.88 -4.09
C GLU A 71 38.12 -17.98 -4.79
N GLU A 72 37.00 -17.90 -4.06
CA GLU A 72 35.65 -17.78 -4.62
C GLU A 72 35.45 -16.46 -5.39
N ILE A 73 35.96 -15.35 -4.84
CA ILE A 73 36.02 -14.04 -5.52
C ILE A 73 36.92 -14.12 -6.77
N ARG A 74 38.04 -14.84 -6.71
CA ARG A 74 38.94 -15.00 -7.85
C ARG A 74 38.33 -15.86 -8.97
N GLN A 75 37.45 -16.79 -8.63
CA GLN A 75 36.70 -17.61 -9.57
C GLN A 75 35.42 -16.94 -10.09
N ASP A 76 35.03 -15.80 -9.51
CA ASP A 76 33.93 -14.99 -10.03
C ASP A 76 34.28 -14.51 -11.44
N GLU A 77 33.49 -14.94 -12.43
CA GLU A 77 33.66 -14.60 -13.85
C GLU A 77 33.68 -13.08 -14.06
N GLY A 78 33.08 -12.31 -13.14
CA GLY A 78 33.12 -10.86 -13.10
C GLY A 78 34.53 -10.28 -12.98
N ILE A 79 35.40 -10.81 -12.10
CA ILE A 79 36.76 -10.28 -11.89
C ILE A 79 37.69 -10.72 -13.02
N SER A 80 37.52 -11.94 -13.53
CA SER A 80 38.25 -12.38 -14.73
C SER A 80 37.90 -11.51 -15.95
N ALA A 81 36.61 -11.21 -16.16
CA ALA A 81 36.15 -10.31 -17.21
C ALA A 81 36.63 -8.85 -17.03
N ILE A 82 36.72 -8.37 -15.78
CA ILE A 82 37.29 -7.05 -15.47
C ILE A 82 38.79 -7.04 -15.72
N SER A 83 39.53 -8.07 -15.31
CA SER A 83 40.98 -8.19 -15.58
C SER A 83 41.25 -8.23 -17.07
N GLU A 84 40.48 -8.99 -17.84
CA GLU A 84 40.62 -9.06 -19.30
C GLU A 84 40.28 -7.72 -19.97
N LYS A 85 39.28 -6.99 -19.45
CA LYS A 85 38.98 -5.62 -19.90
C LYS A 85 40.07 -4.62 -19.51
N LEU A 86 40.68 -4.79 -18.34
CA LEU A 86 41.76 -3.95 -17.86
C LEU A 86 43.02 -4.18 -18.69
N ASP A 87 43.37 -5.43 -18.98
CA ASP A 87 44.50 -5.77 -19.86
C ASP A 87 44.28 -5.28 -21.30
N LYS A 88 43.04 -5.36 -21.80
CA LYS A 88 42.66 -4.73 -23.08
C LYS A 88 42.82 -3.21 -23.02
N LEU A 89 42.43 -2.57 -21.93
CA LEU A 89 42.55 -1.12 -21.75
C LEU A 89 44.02 -0.69 -21.62
N THR A 90 44.84 -1.41 -20.87
CA THR A 90 46.28 -1.19 -20.74
C THR A 90 46.98 -1.36 -22.09
N ASN A 91 46.64 -2.40 -22.86
CA ASN A 91 47.13 -2.56 -24.23
C ASN A 91 46.70 -1.42 -25.17
N VAL A 92 45.51 -0.85 -24.99
CA VAL A 92 45.06 0.33 -25.74
C VAL A 92 45.86 1.56 -25.33
N PHE A 93 46.15 1.73 -24.04
CA PHE A 93 46.97 2.82 -23.54
C PHE A 93 48.43 2.74 -24.00
N GLU A 94 49.09 1.58 -23.93
CA GLU A 94 50.46 1.40 -24.44
C GLU A 94 50.54 1.60 -25.96
N LYS A 95 49.52 1.17 -26.71
CA LYS A 95 49.41 1.45 -28.14
C LYS A 95 49.14 2.92 -28.44
N LEU A 96 48.42 3.62 -27.55
CA LEU A 96 48.17 5.06 -27.67
C LEU A 96 49.43 5.85 -27.35
N ASP A 97 50.16 5.46 -26.31
CA ASP A 97 51.42 6.10 -25.87
C ASP A 97 52.51 5.94 -26.94
N SER A 98 52.70 4.72 -27.46
CA SER A 98 53.60 4.46 -28.58
C SER A 98 53.16 5.11 -29.91
N ARG A 99 51.87 5.44 -30.07
CA ARG A 99 51.37 6.23 -31.20
C ARG A 99 51.55 7.72 -30.97
N ILE A 100 51.44 8.21 -29.74
CA ILE A 100 51.69 9.61 -29.35
C ILE A 100 53.20 9.92 -29.47
N ASP A 101 54.09 9.03 -29.08
CA ASP A 101 55.53 9.17 -29.29
C ASP A 101 55.89 9.21 -30.78
N LYS A 102 55.22 8.39 -31.60
CA LYS A 102 55.40 8.38 -33.06
C LYS A 102 54.73 9.59 -33.75
N ALA A 103 53.61 10.08 -33.25
CA ALA A 103 52.85 11.21 -33.78
C ALA A 103 53.46 12.56 -33.37
N SER A 104 54.11 12.64 -32.21
CA SER A 104 54.89 13.82 -31.80
C SER A 104 56.05 14.08 -32.76
N ALA A 105 56.50 13.07 -33.52
CA ALA A 105 57.51 13.20 -34.56
C ALA A 105 56.97 13.57 -35.96
N ARG A 106 55.65 13.56 -36.21
CA ARG A 106 55.07 13.91 -37.52
C ARG A 106 53.66 14.50 -37.37
N GLN A 107 53.50 15.78 -37.69
CA GLN A 107 52.31 16.50 -38.21
C GLN A 107 50.89 15.88 -38.01
N GLU A 108 50.57 15.25 -36.89
CA GLU A 108 49.25 14.64 -36.58
C GLU A 108 48.60 15.23 -35.32
N VAL A 109 49.31 16.13 -34.61
CA VAL A 109 48.82 16.85 -33.42
C VAL A 109 47.54 17.66 -33.72
N GLY A 110 47.39 18.17 -34.95
CA GLY A 110 46.19 18.90 -35.37
C GLY A 110 44.94 18.02 -35.60
N GLU A 111 45.11 16.75 -35.98
CA GLU A 111 43.97 15.81 -36.10
C GLU A 111 43.59 15.21 -34.75
N LEU A 112 44.57 15.02 -33.87
CA LEU A 112 44.34 14.58 -32.49
C LEU A 112 43.58 15.63 -31.68
N GLY A 113 43.89 16.93 -31.85
CA GLY A 113 43.13 18.03 -31.24
C GLY A 113 41.66 18.06 -31.69
N LYS A 114 41.39 17.86 -32.98
CA LYS A 114 40.01 17.80 -33.50
C LYS A 114 39.22 16.61 -32.95
N LYS A 115 39.86 15.45 -32.82
CA LYS A 115 39.23 14.26 -32.22
C LYS A 115 38.99 14.46 -30.72
N LEU A 116 39.89 15.15 -30.02
CA LEU A 116 39.70 15.49 -28.61
C LEU A 116 38.53 16.46 -28.43
N ASP A 117 38.41 17.50 -29.26
CA ASP A 117 37.27 18.41 -29.26
C ASP A 117 35.94 17.70 -29.57
N GLU A 118 35.96 16.73 -30.48
CA GLU A 118 34.78 15.92 -30.81
C GLU A 118 34.35 15.01 -29.63
N VAL A 119 35.32 14.43 -28.91
CA VAL A 119 35.08 13.65 -27.69
C VAL A 119 34.53 14.54 -26.58
N VAL A 120 35.10 15.72 -26.34
CA VAL A 120 34.60 16.69 -25.35
C VAL A 120 33.18 17.16 -25.72
N GLY A 121 32.92 17.41 -27.00
CA GLY A 121 31.58 17.73 -27.51
C GLY A 121 30.58 16.59 -27.33
N SER A 122 31.02 15.34 -27.38
CA SER A 122 30.17 14.16 -27.17
C SER A 122 29.87 13.93 -25.68
N VAL A 123 30.88 14.13 -24.81
CA VAL A 123 30.73 14.04 -23.35
C VAL A 123 29.78 15.12 -22.83
N THR A 124 29.89 16.35 -23.32
CA THR A 124 28.96 17.44 -22.94
C THR A 124 27.53 17.20 -23.41
N ARG A 125 27.33 16.59 -24.59
CA ARG A 125 26.00 16.16 -25.05
C ARG A 125 25.44 15.03 -24.18
N ILE A 126 26.26 14.06 -23.80
CA ILE A 126 25.85 12.97 -22.89
C ILE A 126 25.47 13.53 -21.52
N ASP A 127 26.28 14.44 -20.95
CA ASP A 127 25.96 15.11 -19.67
C ASP A 127 24.63 15.89 -19.75
N SER A 128 24.40 16.60 -20.87
CA SER A 128 23.13 17.30 -21.10
C SER A 128 21.94 16.34 -21.25
N ALA A 129 22.13 15.18 -21.90
CA ALA A 129 21.10 14.16 -22.05
C ALA A 129 20.79 13.46 -20.71
N VAL A 130 21.81 13.23 -19.87
CA VAL A 130 21.66 12.68 -18.52
C VAL A 130 20.94 13.68 -17.61
N ARG A 131 21.27 14.96 -17.69
CA ARG A 131 20.53 16.02 -16.97
C ARG A 131 19.08 16.13 -17.44
N GLN A 132 18.83 16.11 -18.74
CA GLN A 132 17.47 16.09 -19.28
C GLN A 132 16.70 14.82 -18.86
N LEU A 133 17.36 13.67 -18.76
CA LEU A 133 16.73 12.44 -18.26
C LEU A 133 16.47 12.50 -16.75
N SER A 134 17.33 13.17 -15.99
CA SER A 134 17.15 13.42 -14.56
C SER A 134 16.03 14.43 -14.28
N GLU A 135 15.90 15.47 -15.11
CA GLU A 135 14.84 16.47 -15.03
C GLU A 135 13.51 15.95 -15.61
N ALA A 136 13.57 15.08 -16.63
CA ALA A 136 12.43 14.34 -17.15
C ALA A 136 12.12 13.08 -16.33
N SER A 137 12.82 12.84 -15.21
CA SER A 137 12.64 11.61 -14.47
C SER A 137 11.20 11.55 -13.97
N GLU A 138 10.49 10.57 -14.50
CA GLU A 138 9.16 10.16 -14.09
C GLU A 138 9.12 9.81 -12.60
N ASN A 139 10.25 9.77 -11.88
CA ASN A 139 10.33 9.50 -10.44
C ASN A 139 9.66 10.58 -9.60
N ASP A 140 9.79 11.86 -9.90
CA ASP A 140 9.08 12.92 -9.14
C ASP A 140 7.57 12.89 -9.44
N ALA A 141 7.20 12.65 -10.70
CA ALA A 141 5.81 12.51 -11.12
C ALA A 141 5.16 11.22 -10.57
N LEU A 142 5.92 10.12 -10.49
CA LEU A 142 5.51 8.85 -9.89
C LEU A 142 5.40 8.97 -8.38
N SER A 143 6.35 9.63 -7.71
CA SER A 143 6.29 9.88 -6.27
C SER A 143 5.06 10.72 -5.92
N LYS A 144 4.79 11.79 -6.67
CA LYS A 144 3.59 12.62 -6.49
C LYS A 144 2.30 11.84 -6.75
N LYS A 145 2.27 10.97 -7.77
CA LYS A 145 1.12 10.08 -8.03
C LYS A 145 0.93 9.04 -6.93
N ILE A 146 2.01 8.55 -6.31
CA ILE A 146 1.95 7.63 -5.17
C ILE A 146 1.37 8.36 -3.95
N ASP A 147 1.81 9.58 -3.67
CA ASP A 147 1.27 10.40 -2.59
C ASP A 147 -0.23 10.72 -2.82
N ASP A 148 -0.60 11.09 -4.05
CA ASP A 148 -1.99 11.33 -4.43
C ASP A 148 -2.84 10.05 -4.24
N LEU A 149 -2.33 8.88 -4.65
CA LEU A 149 -3.01 7.59 -4.46
C LEU A 149 -3.17 7.23 -2.99
N GLN A 150 -2.16 7.49 -2.15
CA GLN A 150 -2.26 7.29 -0.71
C GLN A 150 -3.31 8.20 -0.07
N GLN A 151 -3.41 9.45 -0.52
CA GLN A 151 -4.44 10.38 -0.08
C GLN A 151 -5.85 9.93 -0.51
N TYR A 152 -6.01 9.41 -1.73
CA TYR A 152 -7.28 8.84 -2.18
C TYR A 152 -7.68 7.61 -1.35
N VAL A 153 -6.73 6.73 -1.03
CA VAL A 153 -6.99 5.54 -0.18
C VAL A 153 -7.43 5.97 1.22
N ALA A 154 -6.77 6.95 1.83
CA ALA A 154 -7.20 7.50 3.11
C ALA A 154 -8.61 8.12 3.06
N GLY A 155 -8.94 8.82 1.96
CA GLY A 155 -10.28 9.37 1.74
C GLY A 155 -11.36 8.30 1.57
N LEU A 156 -11.03 7.16 0.95
CA LEU A 156 -11.95 6.03 0.80
C LEU A 156 -12.26 5.36 2.15
N SER A 157 -11.29 5.26 3.06
CA SER A 157 -11.55 4.78 4.43
C SER A 157 -12.55 5.66 5.18
N GLY A 158 -12.51 6.98 4.98
CA GLY A 158 -13.52 7.89 5.54
C GLY A 158 -14.91 7.76 4.89
N ILE A 159 -15.01 7.24 3.67
CA ILE A 159 -16.30 6.96 3.01
C ILE A 159 -16.89 5.64 3.52
N GLU A 160 -16.04 4.65 3.81
CA GLU A 160 -16.46 3.38 4.42
C GLU A 160 -17.08 3.59 5.82
N GLU A 161 -16.46 4.44 6.64
CA GLU A 161 -17.00 4.87 7.93
C GLU A 161 -18.38 5.53 7.78
N ARG A 162 -18.50 6.50 6.86
CA ARG A 162 -19.80 7.15 6.58
C ARG A 162 -20.86 6.20 6.04
N PHE A 163 -20.47 5.19 5.27
CA PHE A 163 -21.38 4.16 4.76
C PHE A 163 -21.88 3.26 5.89
N HIS A 164 -21.01 2.94 6.85
CA HIS A 164 -21.38 2.18 8.03
C HIS A 164 -22.35 2.95 8.93
N ASP A 165 -22.08 4.24 9.18
CA ASP A 165 -22.97 5.13 9.93
C ASP A 165 -24.34 5.26 9.24
N LEU A 166 -24.34 5.46 7.92
CA LEU A 166 -25.59 5.56 7.15
C LEU A 166 -26.40 4.25 7.21
N THR A 167 -25.73 3.11 7.16
CA THR A 167 -26.39 1.79 7.29
C THR A 167 -27.03 1.62 8.67
N THR A 168 -26.34 2.07 9.72
CA THR A 168 -26.86 2.03 11.09
C THR A 168 -28.12 2.89 11.22
N THR A 169 -28.08 4.15 10.77
CA THR A 169 -29.24 5.04 10.79
C THR A 169 -30.42 4.52 9.95
N PHE A 170 -30.15 3.81 8.86
CA PHE A 170 -31.19 3.19 8.04
C PHE A 170 -31.90 2.05 8.78
N GLU A 171 -31.16 1.20 9.49
CA GLU A 171 -31.77 0.11 10.26
C GLU A 171 -32.56 0.65 11.46
N GLU A 172 -32.06 1.70 12.13
CA GLU A 172 -32.81 2.43 13.15
C GLU A 172 -34.10 3.05 12.58
N THR A 173 -34.03 3.67 11.41
CA THR A 173 -35.21 4.24 10.74
C THR A 173 -36.24 3.16 10.40
N LYS A 174 -35.79 2.00 9.93
CA LYS A 174 -36.64 0.85 9.62
C LYS A 174 -37.31 0.30 10.88
N GLU A 175 -36.62 0.27 12.01
CA GLU A 175 -37.20 -0.09 13.30
C GLU A 175 -38.27 0.91 13.74
N ILE A 176 -37.97 2.21 13.68
CA ILE A 176 -38.93 3.28 14.00
C ILE A 176 -40.19 3.16 13.12
N VAL A 177 -40.02 2.95 11.82
CA VAL A 177 -41.15 2.73 10.89
C VAL A 177 -41.94 1.48 11.30
N GLY A 178 -41.27 0.39 11.69
CA GLY A 178 -41.93 -0.81 12.20
C GLY A 178 -42.73 -0.58 13.47
N ILE A 179 -42.25 0.28 14.39
CA ILE A 179 -43.00 0.69 15.58
C ILE A 179 -44.23 1.50 15.19
N ILE A 180 -44.09 2.48 14.27
CA ILE A 180 -45.20 3.32 13.80
C ILE A 180 -46.30 2.48 13.15
N VAL A 181 -45.93 1.50 12.31
CA VAL A 181 -46.92 0.60 11.67
C VAL A 181 -47.70 -0.18 12.73
N ARG A 182 -47.04 -0.74 13.75
CA ARG A 182 -47.74 -1.42 14.86
C ARG A 182 -48.65 -0.48 15.63
N GLN A 183 -48.22 0.76 15.87
CA GLN A 183 -49.03 1.77 16.53
C GLN A 183 -50.26 2.16 15.70
N LEU A 184 -50.14 2.25 14.38
CA LEU A 184 -51.27 2.49 13.47
C LEU A 184 -52.26 1.32 13.51
N ASP A 185 -51.79 0.08 13.48
CA ASP A 185 -52.63 -1.12 13.61
C ASP A 185 -53.39 -1.14 14.96
N ASP A 186 -52.69 -0.83 16.06
CA ASP A 186 -53.29 -0.75 17.39
C ASP A 186 -54.35 0.37 17.47
N LEU A 187 -54.08 1.51 16.86
CA LEU A 187 -54.99 2.65 16.80
C LEU A 187 -56.23 2.32 15.96
N GLU A 188 -56.07 1.64 14.82
CA GLU A 188 -57.18 1.16 13.99
C GLU A 188 -58.07 0.18 14.76
N ARG A 189 -57.47 -0.82 15.44
CA ARG A 189 -58.22 -1.76 16.28
C ARG A 189 -58.98 -1.06 17.39
N LYS A 190 -58.35 -0.10 18.08
CA LYS A 190 -58.99 0.67 19.14
C LYS A 190 -60.13 1.53 18.58
N HIS A 191 -59.94 2.15 17.42
CA HIS A 191 -60.96 2.97 16.77
C HIS A 191 -62.18 2.13 16.36
N ASN A 192 -61.96 0.97 15.74
CA ASN A 192 -63.03 0.04 15.39
C ASN A 192 -63.80 -0.45 16.62
N LYS A 193 -63.09 -0.76 17.72
CA LYS A 193 -63.72 -1.12 18.99
C LYS A 193 -64.56 0.02 19.56
N THR A 194 -64.06 1.26 19.54
CA THR A 194 -64.84 2.42 20.01
C THR A 194 -66.05 2.68 19.13
N LEU A 195 -65.97 2.47 17.81
CA LEU A 195 -67.11 2.57 16.91
C LEU A 195 -68.17 1.50 17.21
N GLU A 196 -67.75 0.28 17.54
CA GLU A 196 -68.64 -0.81 17.94
C GLU A 196 -69.36 -0.50 19.26
N GLU A 197 -68.63 -0.04 20.27
CA GLU A 197 -69.19 0.38 21.57
C GLU A 197 -70.17 1.55 21.42
N VAL A 198 -69.83 2.56 20.61
CA VAL A 198 -70.71 3.69 20.30
C VAL A 198 -71.95 3.22 19.54
N SER A 199 -71.79 2.32 18.57
CA SER A 199 -72.92 1.73 17.82
C SER A 199 -73.83 0.91 18.73
N GLN A 200 -73.29 0.19 19.71
CA GLN A 200 -74.05 -0.57 20.70
C GLN A 200 -74.79 0.35 21.67
N ALA A 201 -74.17 1.44 22.11
CA ALA A 201 -74.79 2.45 22.95
C ALA A 201 -75.94 3.15 22.22
N LEU A 202 -75.71 3.57 20.97
CA LEU A 202 -76.74 4.11 20.08
C LEU A 202 -77.89 3.11 19.88
N GLY A 203 -77.58 1.84 19.59
CA GLY A 203 -78.59 0.79 19.47
C GLY A 203 -79.38 0.56 20.76
N SER A 204 -78.78 0.74 21.92
CA SER A 204 -79.46 0.66 23.22
C SER A 204 -80.36 1.87 23.48
N VAL A 205 -79.91 3.07 23.11
CA VAL A 205 -80.73 4.30 23.16
C VAL A 205 -81.90 4.19 22.19
N THR A 206 -81.68 3.74 20.95
CA THR A 206 -82.75 3.49 19.98
C THR A 206 -83.73 2.45 20.52
N LYS A 207 -83.28 1.33 21.10
CA LYS A 207 -84.17 0.36 21.74
C LYS A 207 -84.95 0.94 22.92
N MET A 208 -84.35 1.84 23.71
CA MET A 208 -85.05 2.53 24.80
C MET A 208 -86.12 3.50 24.27
N ILE A 209 -85.81 4.23 23.19
CA ILE A 209 -86.75 5.11 22.48
C ILE A 209 -87.88 4.28 21.85
N ASP A 210 -87.56 3.19 21.15
CA ASP A 210 -88.55 2.29 20.57
C ASP A 210 -89.41 1.62 21.65
N SER A 211 -88.82 1.15 22.75
CA SER A 211 -89.58 0.60 23.89
C SER A 211 -90.47 1.66 24.57
N SER A 212 -90.11 2.94 24.47
CA SER A 212 -90.95 4.07 24.89
C SER A 212 -92.00 4.45 23.84
N GLN A 213 -91.76 4.17 22.55
CA GLN A 213 -92.69 4.37 21.44
C GLN A 213 -93.64 3.18 21.21
N VAL A 214 -93.42 2.01 21.81
CA VAL A 214 -94.35 0.85 21.74
C VAL A 214 -95.66 1.10 22.54
N SER A 215 -95.81 2.26 23.19
CA SER A 215 -97.11 2.77 23.67
C SER A 215 -97.80 3.77 22.72
N ALA A 216 -97.30 3.99 21.50
CA ALA A 216 -97.97 4.84 20.52
C ALA A 216 -97.79 4.32 19.08
N SER A 217 -98.78 3.53 18.67
CA SER A 217 -99.39 3.52 17.33
C SER A 217 -98.62 2.91 16.14
N THR A 218 -99.14 1.74 15.75
CA THR A 218 -99.62 1.28 14.43
C THR A 218 -99.27 2.07 13.15
N GLU A 219 -99.07 1.25 12.10
CA GLU A 219 -99.42 1.43 10.67
C GLU A 219 -98.33 1.83 9.66
N ARG A 220 -98.29 0.98 8.59
CA ARG A 220 -97.87 1.23 7.19
C ARG A 220 -96.37 1.27 6.92
N ASP A 221 -95.85 0.84 5.78
CA ASP A 221 -96.34 0.15 4.59
C ASP A 221 -95.08 -0.29 3.80
N ALA A 222 -95.28 -1.28 2.93
CA ALA A 222 -94.45 -1.83 1.89
C ALA A 222 -93.13 -1.11 1.48
N GLY A 223 -92.14 -1.95 1.15
CA GLY A 223 -91.57 -1.86 -0.19
C GLY A 223 -90.06 -2.02 -0.35
N LYS A 224 -89.70 -3.20 -0.88
CA LYS A 224 -88.76 -3.40 -2.01
C LYS A 224 -87.24 -3.24 -1.81
N LYS A 225 -86.60 -4.40 -2.09
CA LYS A 225 -85.48 -4.65 -3.01
C LYS A 225 -84.07 -4.16 -2.66
N ALA A 226 -83.25 -5.13 -2.30
CA ALA A 226 -81.83 -5.26 -2.68
C ALA A 226 -81.65 -5.33 -4.23
N PRO A 227 -80.44 -5.42 -4.83
CA PRO A 227 -79.10 -5.56 -4.24
C PRO A 227 -77.95 -4.79 -4.94
N ALA A 228 -76.77 -4.93 -4.33
CA ALA A 228 -75.38 -4.97 -4.83
C ALA A 228 -75.03 -4.71 -6.31
N ARG A 229 -73.88 -4.04 -6.50
CA ARG A 229 -72.96 -4.31 -7.61
C ARG A 229 -71.50 -4.17 -7.17
N THR A 230 -70.77 -5.26 -7.38
CA THR A 230 -69.32 -5.47 -7.22
C THR A 230 -68.55 -4.99 -8.46
N GLU A 231 -67.23 -4.87 -8.29
CA GLU A 231 -66.15 -4.89 -9.31
C GLU A 231 -66.02 -3.64 -10.20
N SER A 232 -64.86 -3.19 -10.65
CA SER A 232 -63.42 -3.43 -10.42
C SER A 232 -62.76 -2.39 -11.32
N THR A 233 -61.78 -1.61 -10.86
CA THR A 233 -61.06 -0.68 -11.74
C THR A 233 -59.61 -1.11 -11.84
N GLU A 234 -59.24 -1.38 -13.09
CA GLU A 234 -57.96 -1.83 -13.60
C GLU A 234 -56.78 -0.92 -13.22
N VAL A 235 -55.65 -1.59 -12.99
CA VAL A 235 -54.30 -1.03 -12.99
C VAL A 235 -53.88 -0.79 -14.44
N PRO A 236 -53.35 0.39 -14.83
CA PRO A 236 -52.77 0.58 -16.15
C PRO A 236 -51.43 -0.17 -16.30
N GLU A 237 -51.36 -0.94 -17.38
CA GLU A 237 -50.21 -1.74 -17.84
C GLU A 237 -48.95 -0.92 -18.15
N GLU A 238 -47.81 -1.44 -17.72
CA GLU A 238 -46.51 -1.19 -18.36
C GLU A 238 -46.46 -1.83 -19.77
N PRO A 239 -45.84 -1.20 -20.78
CA PRO A 239 -45.52 -1.91 -22.00
C PRO A 239 -44.26 -2.77 -21.83
N ARG A 240 -44.46 -4.06 -22.06
CA ARG A 240 -43.49 -5.15 -22.03
C ARG A 240 -42.62 -5.24 -23.30
N VAL A 241 -41.32 -5.45 -23.06
CA VAL A 241 -40.48 -6.58 -23.56
C VAL A 241 -39.96 -6.53 -25.02
N PHE A 242 -38.65 -6.25 -25.10
CA PHE A 242 -37.58 -7.12 -25.63
C PHE A 242 -37.59 -7.52 -27.12
N GLN A 243 -36.58 -7.03 -27.85
CA GLN A 243 -36.00 -7.72 -29.00
C GLN A 243 -34.48 -7.72 -28.83
N GLY A 244 -33.88 -8.90 -28.64
CA GLY A 244 -32.43 -9.07 -28.77
C GLY A 244 -32.05 -9.53 -30.18
N PRO A 245 -30.75 -9.76 -30.45
CA PRO A 245 -29.56 -9.28 -29.75
C PRO A 245 -29.02 -8.01 -30.47
N LEU A 246 -27.93 -7.33 -30.09
CA LEU A 246 -26.61 -7.58 -30.69
C LEU A 246 -25.65 -6.39 -30.40
N PRO A 247 -24.33 -6.66 -30.34
CA PRO A 247 -23.25 -5.68 -30.14
C PRO A 247 -23.24 -4.42 -31.03
N SER A 248 -24.03 -4.36 -32.12
CA SER A 248 -24.09 -3.23 -33.06
C SER A 248 -24.71 -1.96 -32.45
N THR A 249 -25.66 -2.09 -31.51
CA THR A 249 -26.25 -0.93 -30.83
C THR A 249 -25.27 -0.37 -29.79
N ILE A 250 -24.56 -1.25 -29.09
CA ILE A 250 -23.50 -0.85 -28.15
C ILE A 250 -22.38 -0.13 -28.91
N ASP A 251 -21.93 -0.68 -30.04
CA ASP A 251 -20.93 -0.04 -30.90
C ASP A 251 -21.38 1.35 -31.38
N GLY A 252 -22.63 1.48 -31.83
CA GLY A 252 -23.18 2.77 -32.26
C GLY A 252 -23.22 3.82 -31.15
N LEU A 253 -23.55 3.42 -29.92
CA LEU A 253 -23.55 4.32 -28.75
C LEU A 253 -22.11 4.71 -28.35
N MET A 254 -21.17 3.77 -28.38
CA MET A 254 -19.77 4.05 -28.04
C MET A 254 -19.09 4.91 -29.11
N ASP A 255 -19.39 4.70 -30.39
CA ASP A 255 -18.90 5.55 -31.49
C ASP A 255 -19.47 6.97 -31.40
N LYS A 256 -20.73 7.13 -30.98
CA LYS A 256 -21.32 8.45 -30.69
C LYS A 256 -20.51 9.18 -29.61
N LEU A 257 -20.09 8.49 -28.55
CA LEU A 257 -19.24 9.07 -27.50
C LEU A 257 -17.85 9.41 -28.02
N LEU A 258 -17.19 8.49 -28.74
CA LEU A 258 -15.85 8.73 -29.27
C LEU A 258 -15.81 9.95 -30.20
N LYS A 259 -16.85 10.15 -31.03
CA LYS A 259 -16.98 11.35 -31.86
C LYS A 259 -17.16 12.63 -31.05
N MET A 260 -17.78 12.53 -29.88
CA MET A 260 -17.97 13.65 -28.97
C MET A 260 -16.74 13.94 -28.10
N VAL A 261 -15.79 13.01 -27.95
CA VAL A 261 -14.55 13.25 -27.20
C VAL A 261 -13.62 14.12 -28.06
N SER A 262 -13.76 15.44 -27.92
CA SER A 262 -12.95 16.43 -28.63
C SER A 262 -12.59 17.61 -27.73
N PRO A 263 -11.50 18.35 -28.03
CA PRO A 263 -11.10 19.54 -27.26
C PRO A 263 -12.14 20.67 -27.24
N GLN A 264 -13.10 20.65 -28.17
CA GLN A 264 -14.15 21.66 -28.28
C GLN A 264 -15.43 21.27 -27.52
N THR A 265 -15.49 20.03 -27.02
CA THR A 265 -16.67 19.53 -26.33
C THR A 265 -16.66 20.05 -24.89
N GLU A 266 -17.75 20.69 -24.48
CA GLU A 266 -17.96 21.08 -23.09
C GLU A 266 -18.10 19.84 -22.20
N ALA A 267 -17.46 19.87 -21.03
CA ALA A 267 -17.49 18.79 -20.04
C ALA A 267 -18.94 18.43 -19.65
N VAL A 268 -19.82 19.43 -19.49
CA VAL A 268 -21.24 19.22 -19.19
C VAL A 268 -21.97 18.52 -20.34
N LYS A 269 -21.66 18.84 -21.60
CA LYS A 269 -22.24 18.16 -22.77
C LYS A 269 -21.80 16.71 -22.83
N MET A 270 -20.51 16.45 -22.58
CA MET A 270 -19.99 15.08 -22.50
C MET A 270 -20.60 14.29 -21.34
N ALA A 271 -20.77 14.91 -20.17
CA ALA A 271 -21.42 14.29 -19.02
C ALA A 271 -22.86 13.88 -19.29
N ARG A 272 -23.64 14.75 -19.94
CA ARG A 272 -25.03 14.44 -20.33
C ARG A 272 -25.09 13.29 -21.32
N ALA A 273 -24.17 13.25 -22.30
CA ALA A 273 -24.12 12.15 -23.25
C ALA A 273 -23.74 10.81 -22.60
N LEU A 274 -22.86 10.82 -21.60
CA LEU A 274 -22.54 9.63 -20.80
C LEU A 274 -23.75 9.13 -20.00
N GLU A 275 -24.54 10.04 -19.41
CA GLU A 275 -25.77 9.66 -18.70
C GLU A 275 -26.85 9.14 -19.64
N GLU A 276 -27.07 9.79 -20.78
CA GLU A 276 -28.03 9.34 -21.79
C GLU A 276 -27.70 7.92 -22.26
N ILE A 277 -26.42 7.63 -22.51
CA ILE A 277 -25.97 6.30 -22.93
C ILE A 277 -26.03 5.30 -21.79
N ARG A 278 -25.73 5.69 -20.56
CA ARG A 278 -25.93 4.84 -19.39
C ARG A 278 -27.39 4.43 -19.27
N ASP A 279 -28.32 5.36 -19.39
CA ASP A 279 -29.75 5.09 -19.23
C ASP A 279 -30.27 4.19 -20.38
N GLN A 280 -29.81 4.43 -21.61
CA GLN A 280 -30.08 3.55 -22.76
C GLN A 280 -29.51 2.15 -22.55
N LEU A 281 -28.27 2.01 -22.08
CA LEU A 281 -27.67 0.71 -21.79
C LEU A 281 -28.34 0.01 -20.61
N THR A 282 -28.82 0.75 -19.61
CA THR A 282 -29.58 0.20 -18.47
C THR A 282 -30.91 -0.38 -18.93
N SER A 283 -31.57 0.24 -19.92
CA SER A 283 -32.79 -0.31 -20.52
C SER A 283 -32.53 -1.57 -21.39
N GLN A 284 -31.32 -1.70 -21.95
CA GLN A 284 -30.95 -2.80 -22.85
C GLN A 284 -30.35 -4.00 -22.13
N LEU A 285 -29.69 -3.79 -20.98
CA LEU A 285 -29.05 -4.83 -20.20
C LEU A 285 -30.01 -5.36 -19.13
N GLN A 286 -30.25 -6.68 -19.13
CA GLN A 286 -31.07 -7.34 -18.11
C GLN A 286 -30.40 -7.38 -16.73
N ARG A 287 -29.08 -7.16 -16.66
CA ARG A 287 -28.29 -7.23 -15.43
C ARG A 287 -27.48 -5.95 -15.21
N PRO A 288 -27.38 -5.45 -13.96
CA PRO A 288 -26.53 -4.32 -13.64
C PRO A 288 -25.06 -4.70 -13.88
N THR A 289 -24.36 -3.90 -14.68
CA THR A 289 -22.93 -4.10 -14.97
C THR A 289 -22.09 -3.03 -14.28
N PRO A 290 -20.87 -3.36 -13.79
CA PRO A 290 -19.96 -2.39 -13.18
C PRO A 290 -19.64 -1.20 -14.11
N VAL A 291 -19.70 -1.43 -15.43
CA VAL A 291 -19.48 -0.41 -16.45
C VAL A 291 -20.50 0.72 -16.33
N LEU A 292 -21.79 0.42 -16.09
CA LEU A 292 -22.83 1.46 -15.93
C LEU A 292 -22.54 2.41 -14.75
N HIS A 293 -21.91 1.89 -13.70
CA HIS A 293 -21.46 2.70 -12.57
C HIS A 293 -20.32 3.64 -12.98
N ASP A 294 -19.36 3.17 -13.79
CA ASP A 294 -18.26 3.99 -14.30
C ASP A 294 -18.74 5.15 -15.19
N PHE A 295 -19.75 4.90 -16.04
CA PHE A 295 -20.44 5.94 -16.80
C PHE A 295 -20.99 7.04 -15.88
N GLY A 296 -21.71 6.66 -14.82
CA GLY A 296 -22.29 7.60 -13.86
C GLY A 296 -21.25 8.31 -13.00
N ARG A 297 -20.11 7.66 -12.70
CA ARG A 297 -18.99 8.29 -11.97
C ARG A 297 -18.34 9.38 -12.82
N ILE A 298 -17.97 9.07 -14.05
CA ILE A 298 -17.29 10.03 -14.94
C ILE A 298 -18.23 11.16 -15.37
N ALA A 299 -19.52 10.90 -15.57
CA ALA A 299 -20.49 11.97 -15.79
C ALA A 299 -20.57 12.95 -14.60
N ARG A 300 -20.52 12.46 -13.36
CA ARG A 300 -20.48 13.31 -12.16
C ARG A 300 -19.19 14.11 -12.05
N GLU A 301 -18.05 13.48 -12.36
CA GLU A 301 -16.76 14.16 -12.43
C GLU A 301 -16.78 15.27 -13.48
N LEU A 302 -17.30 15.01 -14.68
CA LEU A 302 -17.39 16.02 -15.74
C LEU A 302 -18.41 17.14 -15.44
N LYS A 303 -19.43 16.86 -14.62
CA LYS A 303 -20.39 17.88 -14.14
C LYS A 303 -19.83 18.81 -13.07
N SER A 304 -18.75 18.43 -12.37
CA SER A 304 -18.13 19.30 -11.38
C SER A 304 -17.29 20.41 -12.01
N TYR A 305 -16.98 20.29 -13.31
CA TYR A 305 -16.32 21.34 -14.07
C TYR A 305 -17.25 22.55 -14.26
N PRO A 306 -16.68 23.76 -14.42
CA PRO A 306 -17.45 24.94 -14.82
C PRO A 306 -18.31 24.68 -16.06
N PRO A 307 -19.50 25.27 -16.19
CA PRO A 307 -20.43 24.99 -17.29
C PRO A 307 -19.85 25.21 -18.70
N THR A 308 -18.86 26.08 -18.82
CA THR A 308 -18.17 26.44 -20.06
C THR A 308 -16.83 25.73 -20.25
N ALA A 309 -16.42 24.88 -19.32
CA ALA A 309 -15.15 24.17 -19.41
C ALA A 309 -15.23 23.12 -20.52
N THR A 310 -14.24 23.11 -21.38
CA THR A 310 -14.05 22.07 -22.39
C THR A 310 -13.23 20.92 -21.84
N LEU A 311 -13.31 19.75 -22.49
CA LEU A 311 -12.49 18.60 -22.13
C LEU A 311 -11.01 18.95 -22.29
N ASN A 312 -10.22 18.71 -21.23
CA ASN A 312 -8.77 18.85 -21.30
C ASN A 312 -8.13 17.60 -21.96
N ASP A 313 -6.86 17.69 -22.34
CA ASP A 313 -6.16 16.60 -23.03
C ASP A 313 -6.10 15.30 -22.21
N ASN A 314 -6.04 15.40 -20.88
CA ASN A 314 -6.05 14.26 -19.98
C ASN A 314 -7.43 13.56 -19.94
N ASP A 315 -8.51 14.34 -19.90
CA ASP A 315 -9.89 13.85 -19.95
C ASP A 315 -10.17 13.19 -21.30
N ILE A 316 -9.68 13.78 -22.40
CA ILE A 316 -9.77 13.22 -23.74
C ILE A 316 -9.06 11.87 -23.82
N ALA A 317 -7.81 11.79 -23.34
CA ALA A 317 -7.05 10.55 -23.34
C ALA A 317 -7.72 9.48 -22.47
N ARG A 318 -8.19 9.86 -21.29
CA ARG A 318 -8.90 8.98 -20.36
C ARG A 318 -10.21 8.47 -20.94
N LEU A 319 -11.07 9.36 -21.44
CA LEU A 319 -12.37 9.00 -22.04
C LEU A 319 -12.18 8.08 -23.25
N ASN A 320 -11.21 8.37 -24.12
CA ASN A 320 -10.91 7.51 -25.26
C ASN A 320 -10.50 6.09 -24.84
N LYS A 321 -9.70 5.96 -23.77
CA LYS A 321 -9.28 4.67 -23.23
C LYS A 321 -10.45 3.92 -22.57
N GLU A 322 -11.21 4.61 -21.74
CA GLU A 322 -12.35 4.06 -21.00
C GLU A 322 -13.48 3.63 -21.93
N ILE A 323 -13.90 4.46 -22.88
CA ILE A 323 -14.98 4.13 -23.83
C ILE A 323 -14.65 2.86 -24.63
N ARG A 324 -13.40 2.70 -25.08
CA ARG A 324 -12.95 1.49 -25.78
C ARG A 324 -12.98 0.25 -24.86
N SER A 325 -12.55 0.40 -23.61
CA SER A 325 -12.60 -0.66 -22.60
C SER A 325 -14.05 -1.08 -22.27
N TRP A 326 -14.94 -0.11 -22.10
CA TRP A 326 -16.36 -0.33 -21.84
C TRP A 326 -17.06 -1.02 -22.98
N THR A 327 -16.73 -0.67 -24.23
CA THR A 327 -17.27 -1.33 -25.42
C THR A 327 -17.05 -2.84 -25.33
N SER A 328 -15.83 -3.28 -25.03
CA SER A 328 -15.51 -4.71 -24.91
C SER A 328 -16.28 -5.39 -23.75
N LYS A 329 -16.30 -4.75 -22.57
CA LYS A 329 -16.98 -5.29 -21.38
C LYS A 329 -18.50 -5.38 -21.54
N LEU A 330 -19.12 -4.39 -22.19
CA LEU A 330 -20.56 -4.37 -22.44
C LEU A 330 -20.95 -5.42 -23.49
N LYS A 331 -20.11 -5.66 -24.49
CA LYS A 331 -20.32 -6.75 -25.45
C LYS A 331 -20.27 -8.12 -24.79
N GLU A 332 -19.36 -8.32 -23.85
CA GLU A 332 -19.26 -9.57 -23.07
C GLU A 332 -20.48 -9.76 -22.18
N ALA A 333 -20.89 -8.71 -21.46
CA ALA A 333 -22.06 -8.73 -20.61
C ALA A 333 -23.38 -8.92 -21.39
N ALA A 334 -23.46 -8.42 -22.63
CA ALA A 334 -24.62 -8.61 -23.50
C ALA A 334 -24.67 -10.00 -24.17
N ARG A 335 -23.57 -10.76 -24.15
CA ARG A 335 -23.48 -12.13 -24.66
C ARG A 335 -23.67 -13.20 -23.58
N SER A 336 -23.62 -12.81 -22.30
CA SER A 336 -23.70 -13.67 -21.11
C SER A 336 -25.10 -13.70 -20.52
#